data_AF-A0A561R2E9-F1
#
_entry.id   AF-A0A561R2E9-F1
#
_cell.length_a   1.000
_cell.length_b   1.000
_cell.length_c   1.000
_cell.angle_alpha   90.00
_cell.angle_beta   90.00
_cell.angle_gamma   90.00
#
_symmetry.space_group_name_H-M   'P 1'
#
loop_
_entity.id
_entity.type
_entity.pdbx_description
1 polymer ?
#
loop_
_entity_poly.entity_id
_entity_poly.type
_entity_poly.pdbx_seq_one_letter_code
_entity_poly.pdbx_strand_id
1 'polypeptide(L)'
;MALSLDDDSIDRLAEQAQKILKAPSKADAIRQALERVVEAKQDNPPAERPLAERLQTIRDRYQAMGTPDPAFDEKAFVDEMWKP
;
A
#
# COMPACT_ATOMS: atom_id res chain seq x y z
N MET A 1 14.73 16.85 -25.36
CA MET A 1 15.69 17.68 -24.58
C MET A 1 16.07 16.88 -23.35
N ALA A 2 17.32 16.48 -23.22
CA ALA A 2 17.84 15.86 -22.00
C ALA A 2 18.15 16.99 -21.00
N LEU A 3 17.47 17.02 -19.85
CA LEU A 3 17.84 17.91 -18.76
C LEU A 3 19.11 17.36 -18.12
N SER A 4 20.26 17.92 -18.49
CA SER A 4 21.50 17.75 -17.73
C SER A 4 21.39 18.60 -16.47
N LEU A 5 20.65 18.11 -15.47
CA LEU A 5 20.77 18.60 -14.09
C LEU A 5 22.19 18.24 -13.61
N ASP A 6 22.91 19.22 -13.07
CA ASP A 6 24.31 19.12 -12.65
C ASP A 6 24.70 17.75 -12.09
N ASP A 7 25.68 17.14 -12.77
CA ASP A 7 26.23 15.80 -12.53
C ASP A 7 26.55 15.57 -11.04
N ASP A 8 27.04 16.60 -10.33
CA ASP A 8 27.41 16.53 -8.91
C ASP A 8 26.25 16.10 -7.99
N SER A 9 25.03 16.54 -8.30
CA SER A 9 23.85 16.20 -7.50
C SER A 9 23.45 14.73 -7.68
N ILE A 10 23.49 14.26 -8.92
CA ILE A 10 23.17 12.89 -9.30
C ILE A 10 24.27 11.95 -8.77
N ASP A 11 25.53 12.36 -8.85
CA ASP A 11 26.66 11.54 -8.40
C ASP A 11 26.63 11.35 -6.87
N ARG A 12 26.31 12.41 -6.11
CA ARG A 12 26.07 12.29 -4.65
C ARG A 12 24.89 11.37 -4.33
N LEU A 13 23.82 11.46 -5.11
CA LEU A 13 22.63 10.63 -4.91
C LEU A 13 22.93 9.16 -5.27
N ALA A 14 23.75 8.93 -6.29
CA ALA A 14 24.23 7.61 -6.67
C ALA A 14 25.18 7.01 -5.62
N GLU A 15 26.04 7.82 -5.00
CA GLU A 15 26.85 7.40 -3.85
C GLU A 15 26.01 6.99 -2.65
N GLN A 16 24.99 7.78 -2.33
CA GLN A 16 24.05 7.45 -1.25
C GLN A 16 23.31 6.15 -1.55
N ALA A 17 22.77 6.02 -2.78
CA ALA A 17 22.09 4.81 -3.22
C ALA A 17 23.03 3.59 -3.16
N GLN A 18 24.29 3.74 -3.59
CA GLN A 18 25.27 2.65 -3.55
C GLN A 18 25.52 2.19 -2.11
N LYS A 19 25.66 3.11 -1.15
CA LYS A 19 25.87 2.77 0.26
C LYS A 19 24.65 2.09 0.88
N ILE A 20 23.45 2.60 0.61
CA ILE A 20 22.19 2.07 1.15
C ILE A 20 21.91 0.68 0.59
N LEU A 21 22.07 0.51 -0.74
CA LEU A 21 21.79 -0.73 -1.45
C LEU A 21 22.97 -1.71 -1.42
N LYS A 22 24.14 -1.28 -0.90
CA LYS A 22 25.41 -2.03 -0.93
C LYS A 22 25.76 -2.54 -2.34
N ALA A 23 25.47 -1.72 -3.34
CA ALA A 23 25.66 -2.09 -4.74
C ALA A 23 27.16 -2.03 -5.13
N PRO A 24 27.62 -2.89 -6.04
CA PRO A 24 29.03 -2.95 -6.45
C PRO A 24 29.49 -1.69 -7.21
N SER A 25 28.56 -0.97 -7.87
CA SER A 25 28.85 0.30 -8.53
C SER A 25 27.72 1.31 -8.36
N LYS A 26 28.02 2.61 -8.60
CA LYS A 26 27.02 3.69 -8.65
C LYS A 26 25.95 3.42 -9.72
N ALA A 27 26.35 2.90 -10.88
CA ALA A 27 25.44 2.55 -11.97
C ALA A 27 24.49 1.41 -11.59
N ASP A 28 24.99 0.38 -10.89
CA ASP A 28 24.16 -0.72 -10.39
C ASP A 28 23.19 -0.24 -9.31
N ALA A 29 23.63 0.70 -8.46
CA ALA A 29 22.76 1.31 -7.46
C ALA A 29 21.60 2.09 -8.11
N ILE A 30 21.89 2.89 -9.14
CA ILE A 30 20.88 3.65 -9.89
C ILE A 30 19.91 2.68 -10.58
N ARG A 31 20.43 1.65 -11.27
CA ARG A 31 19.60 0.64 -11.93
C ARG A 31 18.63 -0.01 -10.93
N GLN A 32 19.16 -0.52 -9.82
CA GLN A 32 18.34 -1.19 -8.79
C GLN A 32 17.33 -0.24 -8.13
N ALA A 33 17.69 1.04 -7.92
CA ALA A 33 16.78 2.03 -7.37
C ALA A 33 15.62 2.32 -8.33
N LEU A 34 15.90 2.45 -9.62
CA LEU A 34 14.89 2.66 -10.65
C LEU A 34 14.01 1.42 -10.85
N GLU A 35 14.59 0.23 -10.88
CA GLU A 35 13.86 -1.04 -10.94
C GLU A 35 12.87 -1.14 -9.77
N ARG A 36 13.31 -0.90 -8.53
CA ARG A 36 12.43 -0.89 -7.36
C ARG A 36 11.28 0.12 -7.45
N VAL A 37 11.51 1.30 -8.03
CA VAL A 37 10.46 2.32 -8.19
C VAL A 37 9.45 1.90 -9.26
N VAL A 38 9.92 1.26 -10.34
CA VAL A 38 9.05 0.73 -11.39
C VAL A 38 8.25 -0.45 -10.88
N GLU A 39 8.88 -1.42 -10.22
CA GLU A 39 8.23 -2.57 -9.58
C GLU A 39 7.23 -2.11 -8.52
N ALA A 40 7.63 -1.21 -7.60
CA ALA A 40 6.71 -0.67 -6.60
C ALA A 40 5.49 0.02 -7.21
N LYS A 41 5.61 0.62 -8.41
CA LYS A 41 4.47 1.21 -9.14
C LYS A 41 3.69 0.19 -9.96
N GLN A 42 4.28 -0.96 -10.29
CA GLN A 42 3.61 -2.05 -11.00
C GLN A 42 2.84 -2.95 -10.02
N ASP A 43 3.44 -3.28 -8.88
CA ASP A 43 2.83 -4.05 -7.79
C ASP A 43 1.87 -3.20 -6.94
N ASN A 44 2.08 -1.89 -6.90
CA ASN A 44 1.20 -0.91 -6.27
C ASN A 44 0.83 0.17 -7.30
N PRO A 45 -0.06 -0.14 -8.27
CA PRO A 45 -0.52 0.85 -9.23
C PRO A 45 -1.06 2.08 -8.50
N PRO A 46 -0.82 3.30 -9.01
CA PRO A 46 -1.47 4.47 -8.44
C PRO A 46 -2.98 4.26 -8.51
N ALA A 47 -3.60 4.17 -7.33
CA ALA A 47 -5.02 3.98 -7.06
C ALA A 47 -5.55 2.52 -7.02
N GLU A 48 -4.95 1.65 -6.20
CA GLU A 48 -5.85 1.01 -5.23
C GLU A 48 -6.41 2.13 -4.37
N ARG A 49 -7.74 2.34 -4.44
CA ARG A 49 -8.46 3.37 -3.67
C ARG A 49 -7.84 3.50 -2.27
N PRO A 50 -7.50 4.72 -1.80
CA PRO A 50 -6.95 4.95 -0.48
C PRO A 50 -7.65 4.11 0.58
N LEU A 51 -6.91 3.64 1.59
CA LEU A 51 -7.47 2.80 2.66
C LEU A 51 -8.76 3.40 3.24
N ALA A 52 -8.81 4.73 3.38
CA ALA A 52 -10.00 5.47 3.78
C ALA A 52 -11.22 5.23 2.88
N GLU A 53 -11.07 5.26 1.56
CA GLU A 53 -12.16 5.03 0.60
C GLU A 53 -12.63 3.57 0.62
N ARG A 54 -11.70 2.62 0.81
CA ARG A 54 -12.02 1.19 0.98
C ARG A 54 -12.84 0.96 2.26
N LEU A 55 -12.42 1.57 3.37
CA LEU A 55 -13.13 1.51 4.64
C LEU A 55 -14.51 2.16 4.56
N GLN A 56 -14.62 3.30 3.87
CA GLN A 56 -15.89 3.98 3.68
C GLN A 56 -16.90 3.08 2.96
N THR A 57 -16.49 2.37 1.90
CA THR A 57 -17.35 1.44 1.17
C THR A 57 -17.91 0.33 2.07
N ILE A 58 -17.09 -0.21 2.98
CA ILE A 58 -17.51 -1.25 3.94
C ILE A 58 -18.49 -0.66 4.96
N ARG A 59 -18.20 0.54 5.47
CA ARG A 59 -19.02 1.23 6.45
C ARG A 59 -20.39 1.62 5.88
N ASP A 60 -20.45 2.09 4.64
CA ASP A 60 -21.71 2.43 3.96
C ASP A 60 -22.59 1.19 3.81
N ARG A 61 -22.02 0.04 3.42
CA ARG A 61 -22.73 -1.23 3.38
C ARG A 61 -23.23 -1.66 4.75
N TYR A 62 -22.42 -1.51 5.80
CA TYR A 62 -22.82 -1.82 7.16
C TYR A 62 -23.98 -0.94 7.64
N GLN A 63 -23.90 0.36 7.39
CA GLN A 63 -24.97 1.30 7.75
C GLN A 63 -26.26 1.05 6.97
N ALA A 64 -26.16 0.61 5.71
CA ALA A 64 -27.32 0.23 4.90
C ALA A 64 -28.06 -1.02 5.43
N MET A 65 -27.42 -1.85 6.27
CA MET A 65 -28.08 -2.99 6.93
C MET A 65 -29.02 -2.56 8.06
N GLY A 66 -29.01 -1.29 8.45
CA GLY A 66 -29.85 -0.74 9.51
C GLY A 66 -29.17 -0.69 10.87
N THR A 67 -29.91 -0.22 11.87
CA THR A 67 -29.44 -0.19 13.26
C THR A 67 -29.52 -1.57 13.90
N PRO A 68 -28.50 -2.01 14.64
CA PRO A 68 -28.59 -3.22 15.45
C PRO A 68 -29.79 -3.14 16.40
N ASP A 69 -30.54 -4.23 16.49
CA ASP A 69 -31.65 -4.34 17.44
C ASP A 69 -31.08 -4.54 18.86
N PRO A 70 -31.29 -3.58 19.79
CA PRO A 70 -30.79 -3.69 21.16
C PRO A 70 -31.47 -4.80 21.97
N ALA A 71 -32.60 -5.32 21.50
CA ALA A 71 -33.30 -6.45 22.13
C ALA A 71 -32.88 -7.81 21.55
N PHE A 72 -31.96 -7.84 20.58
CA PHE A 72 -31.50 -9.10 19.98
C PHE A 72 -30.69 -9.92 20.98
N ASP A 73 -31.20 -11.09 21.36
CA ASP A 73 -30.50 -12.06 22.18
C ASP A 73 -29.59 -12.93 21.30
N GLU A 74 -28.36 -12.46 21.11
CA GLU A 74 -27.33 -13.16 20.35
C GLU A 74 -27.08 -14.58 20.87
N LYS A 75 -27.18 -14.79 22.20
CA LYS A 75 -26.89 -16.08 22.82
C LYS A 75 -28.00 -17.08 22.50
N ALA A 76 -29.26 -16.69 22.66
CA ALA A 76 -30.39 -17.56 22.32
C ALA A 76 -30.39 -17.94 20.84
N PHE A 77 -30.06 -16.99 19.95
CA PHE A 77 -29.94 -17.24 18.50
C PHE A 77 -28.84 -18.26 18.17
N VAL A 78 -27.65 -18.13 18.75
CA VAL A 78 -26.54 -19.07 18.53
C VAL A 78 -26.82 -20.43 19.16
N ASP A 79 -27.39 -20.46 20.36
CA ASP A 79 -27.78 -21.70 21.06
C ASP A 79 -28.81 -22.50 20.24
N GLU A 80 -29.73 -21.84 19.53
CA GLU A 80 -30.72 -22.50 18.67
C GLU A 80 -30.07 -23.16 17.45
N MET A 81 -29.10 -22.49 16.79
CA MET A 81 -28.41 -23.06 15.65
C MET A 81 -27.65 -24.33 16.00
N TRP A 82 -27.09 -24.42 17.22
CA TRP A 82 -26.25 -25.54 17.67
C TRP A 82 -27.03 -26.66 18.39
N LYS A 83 -28.37 -26.62 18.40
CA LYS A 83 -29.16 -27.78 18.83
C LYS A 83 -29.05 -28.89 17.76
N PRO A 84 -28.71 -30.13 18.16
CA PRO A 84 -28.55 -31.26 17.24
C PRO A 84 -29.88 -31.73 16.63
#